data_AF-A0A0S8KUI1-F1
#
_entry.id   AF-A0A0S8KUI1-F1
#
_cell.length_a   1.000
_cell.length_b   1.000
_cell.length_c   1.000
_cell.angle_alpha   90.00
_cell.angle_beta   90.00
_cell.angle_gamma   90.00
#
_symmetry.space_group_name_H-M   'P 1'
#
loop_
_entity.id
_entity.type
_entity.pdbx_description
1 polymer ?
#
loop_
_entity_poly.entity_id
_entity_poly.type
_entity_poly.pdbx_seq_one_letter_code
_entity_poly.pdbx_strand_id
1 'polypeptide(L)'
;FFSRGDHRLPEGFPEILDAIAYHDDKSSMGRAITGEPDRQLLRLLSTSDDLDAFGYRGIYRYAEIYLCRMINPTELPGRILENLNNRFHNLKCIYEPLTHFIDRQEIRYWITCEFYLGLSEANAAAEERPDWKRELIRVFQDGIDRKENLLKRERLLPKLEHEREIQQFFMLIDEENAINNHV
;
A
#
# COMPACT_ATOMS: atom_id res chain seq x y z
N PHE A 1 -23.88 -20.33 6.42
CA PHE A 1 -23.12 -20.63 7.65
C PHE A 1 -23.90 -20.09 8.85
N PHE A 2 -23.93 -18.77 9.08
CA PHE A 2 -24.71 -18.18 10.18
C PHE A 2 -26.25 -18.29 10.03
N SER A 3 -26.76 -18.23 8.80
CA SER A 3 -28.20 -18.35 8.50
C SER A 3 -28.81 -19.74 8.72
N ARG A 4 -27.99 -20.75 9.05
CA ARG A 4 -28.45 -22.13 9.31
C ARG A 4 -28.76 -22.42 10.78
N GLY A 5 -28.66 -21.42 11.67
CA GLY A 5 -29.13 -21.49 13.06
C GLY A 5 -28.15 -22.08 14.08
N ASP A 6 -27.11 -22.80 13.63
CA ASP A 6 -26.19 -23.50 14.54
C ASP A 6 -25.05 -22.61 15.11
N HIS A 7 -24.99 -21.33 14.72
CA HIS A 7 -23.93 -20.42 15.14
C HIS A 7 -24.49 -19.07 15.57
N ARG A 8 -24.06 -18.60 16.75
CA ARG A 8 -24.34 -17.25 17.23
C ARG A 8 -23.69 -16.24 16.28
N LEU A 9 -24.42 -15.18 15.93
CA LEU A 9 -23.87 -14.07 15.17
C LEU A 9 -22.79 -13.35 15.98
N PRO A 10 -21.66 -13.00 15.35
CA PRO A 10 -20.70 -12.06 15.93
C PRO A 10 -21.38 -10.77 16.39
N GLU A 11 -20.80 -10.13 17.40
CA GLU A 11 -21.16 -8.76 17.73
C GLU A 11 -20.81 -7.83 16.55
N GLY A 12 -21.69 -6.88 16.25
CA GLY A 12 -21.51 -5.97 15.11
C GLY A 12 -21.69 -6.64 13.73
N PHE A 13 -22.38 -7.78 13.65
CA PHE A 13 -22.49 -8.56 12.40
C PHE A 13 -23.03 -7.75 11.21
N PRO A 14 -24.10 -6.93 11.34
CA PRO A 14 -24.56 -6.08 10.24
C PRO A 14 -23.51 -5.07 9.79
N GLU A 15 -22.85 -4.37 10.73
CA GLU A 15 -21.81 -3.38 10.40
C GLU A 15 -20.60 -4.02 9.70
N ILE A 16 -20.22 -5.24 10.12
CA ILE A 16 -19.15 -6.02 9.47
C ILE A 16 -19.54 -6.40 8.05
N LEU A 17 -20.76 -6.89 7.83
CA LEU A 17 -21.24 -7.24 6.50
C LEU A 17 -21.29 -6.02 5.57
N ASP A 18 -21.76 -4.88 6.08
CA ASP A 18 -21.78 -3.63 5.32
C ASP A 18 -20.36 -3.17 5.00
N ALA A 19 -19.44 -3.20 5.96
CA ALA A 19 -18.04 -2.88 5.73
C ALA A 19 -17.44 -3.76 4.63
N ILE A 20 -17.64 -5.08 4.68
CA ILE A 20 -17.14 -6.02 3.67
C ILE A 20 -17.80 -5.76 2.31
N ALA A 21 -19.11 -5.54 2.26
CA ALA A 21 -19.82 -5.34 1.00
C ALA A 21 -19.40 -4.04 0.29
N TYR A 22 -19.11 -2.98 1.06
CA TYR A 22 -18.93 -1.63 0.52
C TYR A 22 -17.48 -1.11 0.57
N HIS A 23 -16.49 -1.86 1.10
CA HIS A 23 -15.11 -1.34 1.24
C HIS A 23 -14.43 -0.94 -0.07
N ASP A 24 -14.81 -1.55 -1.20
CA ASP A 24 -14.28 -1.20 -2.53
C ASP A 24 -15.15 -0.17 -3.28
N ASP A 25 -16.29 0.24 -2.70
CA ASP A 25 -17.14 1.27 -3.26
C ASP A 25 -16.59 2.68 -2.97
N LYS A 26 -16.01 3.28 -4.01
CA LYS A 26 -15.38 4.61 -3.94
C LYS A 26 -16.36 5.76 -4.19
N SER A 27 -17.64 5.48 -4.44
CA SER A 27 -18.65 6.50 -4.80
C SER A 27 -19.08 7.41 -3.63
N SER A 28 -18.72 7.07 -2.39
CA SER A 28 -19.33 7.69 -1.19
C SER A 28 -18.35 8.10 -0.06
N MET A 29 -17.03 8.12 -0.31
CA MET A 29 -15.98 8.33 0.71
C MET A 29 -15.66 9.80 1.06
N GLY A 30 -16.42 10.77 0.57
CA GLY A 30 -16.05 12.20 0.57
C GLY A 30 -16.10 12.98 1.90
N ARG A 31 -15.95 12.37 3.09
CA ARG A 31 -16.00 13.12 4.36
C ARG A 31 -14.87 12.73 5.33
N ALA A 32 -14.35 13.71 6.07
CA ALA A 32 -13.33 13.53 7.10
C ALA A 32 -13.74 12.51 8.20
N ILE A 33 -12.77 11.85 8.83
CA ILE A 33 -12.98 10.74 9.82
C ILE A 33 -13.87 11.13 11.02
N THR A 34 -13.94 12.42 11.34
CA THR A 34 -14.57 12.92 12.57
C THR A 34 -16.10 13.06 12.48
N GLY A 35 -16.71 12.86 11.30
CA GLY A 35 -18.11 13.22 11.07
C GLY A 35 -19.13 12.06 11.04
N GLU A 36 -18.71 10.80 10.99
CA GLU A 36 -19.63 9.66 10.78
C GLU A 36 -19.19 8.40 11.55
N PRO A 37 -19.62 8.24 12.82
CA PRO A 37 -19.29 7.09 13.65
C PRO A 37 -19.66 5.76 13.01
N ASP A 38 -20.84 5.71 12.38
CA ASP A 38 -21.41 4.50 11.77
C ASP A 38 -20.61 3.98 10.57
N ARG A 39 -19.67 4.77 10.03
CA ARG A 39 -18.82 4.39 8.90
C ARG A 39 -17.36 4.15 9.27
N GLN A 40 -17.00 4.19 10.55
CA GLN A 40 -15.61 4.04 10.98
C GLN A 40 -15.04 2.68 10.58
N LEU A 41 -15.78 1.58 10.75
CA LEU A 41 -15.32 0.24 10.38
C LEU A 41 -15.09 0.12 8.87
N LEU A 42 -16.04 0.61 8.06
CA LEU A 42 -15.92 0.64 6.61
C LEU A 42 -14.69 1.44 6.15
N ARG A 43 -14.46 2.62 6.74
CA ARG A 43 -13.31 3.48 6.43
C ARG A 43 -11.99 2.84 6.82
N LEU A 44 -11.94 2.22 8.00
CA LEU A 44 -10.76 1.48 8.45
C LEU A 44 -10.45 0.34 7.47
N LEU A 45 -11.44 -0.48 7.13
CA LEU A 45 -11.25 -1.61 6.21
C LEU A 45 -10.82 -1.14 4.81
N SER A 46 -11.51 -0.14 4.26
CA SER A 46 -11.19 0.42 2.94
C SER A 46 -9.79 1.04 2.91
N THR A 47 -9.43 1.80 3.96
CA THR A 47 -8.09 2.39 4.06
C THR A 47 -7.03 1.30 4.21
N SER A 48 -7.26 0.29 5.04
CA SER A 48 -6.33 -0.82 5.19
C SER A 48 -6.04 -1.53 3.86
N ASP A 49 -7.06 -1.70 3.00
CA ASP A 49 -6.86 -2.22 1.64
C ASP A 49 -6.09 -1.23 0.75
N ASP A 50 -6.44 0.06 0.79
CA ASP A 50 -5.73 1.11 0.05
C ASP A 50 -4.23 1.19 0.42
N LEU A 51 -3.88 0.95 1.69
CA LEU A 51 -2.49 0.99 2.16
C LEU A 51 -1.62 -0.10 1.52
N ASP A 52 -2.19 -1.20 1.04
CA ASP A 52 -1.43 -2.24 0.33
C ASP A 52 -0.97 -1.77 -1.06
N ALA A 53 -1.56 -0.70 -1.59
CA ALA A 53 -1.16 -0.05 -2.83
C ALA A 53 0.10 0.81 -2.69
N PHE A 54 0.59 1.06 -1.47
CA PHE A 54 1.75 1.92 -1.23
C PHE A 54 3.03 1.12 -0.91
N GLY A 55 4.17 1.69 -1.29
CA GLY A 55 5.49 1.14 -1.07
C GLY A 55 5.82 -0.01 -2.02
N TYR A 56 6.84 -0.78 -1.67
CA TYR A 56 7.28 -1.92 -2.47
C TYR A 56 6.18 -2.96 -2.68
N ARG A 57 5.37 -3.24 -1.64
CA ARG A 57 4.20 -4.12 -1.74
C ARG A 57 3.25 -3.63 -2.83
N GLY A 58 2.97 -2.33 -2.84
CA GLY A 58 2.15 -1.67 -3.86
C GLY A 58 2.66 -1.91 -5.27
N ILE A 59 3.98 -1.87 -5.48
CA ILE A 59 4.57 -2.14 -6.81
C ILE A 59 4.18 -3.54 -7.29
N TYR A 60 4.42 -4.57 -6.50
CA TYR A 60 4.08 -5.94 -6.88
C TYR A 60 2.57 -6.16 -6.99
N ARG A 61 1.79 -5.61 -6.05
CA ARG A 61 0.35 -5.77 -6.00
C ARG A 61 -0.34 -5.17 -7.22
N TYR A 62 0.08 -3.99 -7.65
CA TYR A 62 -0.42 -3.37 -8.87
C TYR A 62 -0.06 -4.19 -10.12
N ALA A 63 1.20 -4.61 -10.24
CA ALA A 63 1.64 -5.43 -11.37
C ALA A 63 0.84 -6.73 -11.44
N GLU A 64 0.73 -7.46 -10.32
CA GLU A 64 -0.06 -8.69 -10.20
C GLU A 64 -1.50 -8.47 -10.67
N ILE A 65 -2.23 -7.55 -10.03
CA ILE A 65 -3.66 -7.34 -10.30
C ILE A 65 -3.89 -6.96 -11.76
N TYR A 66 -3.10 -6.02 -12.29
CA TYR A 66 -3.36 -5.50 -13.62
C TYR A 66 -2.91 -6.48 -14.71
N LEU A 67 -1.80 -7.21 -14.53
CA LEU A 67 -1.40 -8.27 -15.44
C LEU A 67 -2.40 -9.43 -15.43
N CYS A 68 -2.92 -9.83 -14.26
CA CYS A 68 -3.99 -10.82 -14.15
C CYS A 68 -5.28 -10.38 -14.85
N ARG A 69 -5.54 -9.06 -14.90
CA ARG A 69 -6.66 -8.47 -15.65
C ARG A 69 -6.37 -8.28 -17.15
N MET A 70 -5.25 -8.81 -17.64
CA MET A 70 -4.84 -8.72 -19.04
C MET A 70 -4.71 -7.26 -19.52
N ILE A 71 -4.41 -6.33 -18.61
CA ILE A 71 -4.09 -4.96 -18.99
C ILE A 71 -2.78 -4.98 -19.77
N ASN A 72 -2.75 -4.24 -20.88
CA ASN A 72 -1.56 -4.15 -21.70
C ASN A 72 -0.41 -3.58 -20.86
N PRO A 73 0.77 -4.24 -20.81
CA PRO A 73 1.94 -3.75 -20.09
C PRO A 73 2.32 -2.30 -20.38
N THR A 74 2.07 -1.80 -21.60
CA THR A 74 2.35 -0.40 -21.98
C THR A 74 1.42 0.61 -21.31
N GLU A 75 0.20 0.19 -20.95
CA GLU A 75 -0.80 1.03 -20.27
C GLU A 75 -0.69 0.96 -18.75
N LEU A 76 0.05 -0.02 -18.21
CA LEU A 76 0.18 -0.25 -16.77
C LEU A 76 0.57 1.03 -16.02
N PRO A 77 1.66 1.75 -16.39
CA PRO A 77 2.12 2.88 -15.60
C PRO A 77 1.04 3.95 -15.43
N GLY A 78 0.43 4.39 -16.53
CA GLY A 78 -0.58 5.45 -16.51
C GLY A 78 -1.79 5.07 -15.66
N ARG A 79 -2.34 3.87 -15.85
CA ARG A 79 -3.52 3.42 -15.09
C ARG A 79 -3.22 3.16 -13.61
N ILE A 80 -1.99 2.75 -13.28
CA ILE A 80 -1.57 2.52 -11.89
C ILE A 80 -1.34 3.86 -11.19
N LEU A 81 -0.66 4.80 -11.83
CA LEU A 81 -0.42 6.14 -11.28
C LEU A 81 -1.75 6.86 -10.99
N GLU A 82 -2.72 6.80 -11.91
CA GLU A 82 -4.05 7.34 -11.66
C GLU A 82 -4.71 6.71 -10.43
N ASN A 83 -4.68 5.38 -10.31
CA ASN A 83 -5.27 4.67 -9.17
C ASN A 83 -4.56 5.01 -7.85
N LEU A 84 -3.23 5.04 -7.87
CA LEU A 84 -2.37 5.37 -6.74
C LEU A 84 -2.66 6.79 -6.23
N ASN A 85 -2.77 7.76 -7.14
CA ASN A 85 -3.08 9.15 -6.80
C ASN A 85 -4.45 9.28 -6.13
N ASN A 86 -5.47 8.57 -6.66
CA ASN A 86 -6.80 8.60 -6.08
C ASN A 86 -6.82 8.01 -4.66
N ARG A 87 -6.13 6.88 -4.43
CA ARG A 87 -6.04 6.28 -3.09
C ARG A 87 -5.30 7.19 -2.10
N PHE A 88 -4.20 7.81 -2.51
CA PHE A 88 -3.46 8.72 -1.64
C PHE A 88 -4.23 10.01 -1.35
N HIS A 89 -4.96 10.54 -2.33
CA HIS A 89 -5.87 11.67 -2.12
C HIS A 89 -6.95 11.33 -1.09
N ASN A 90 -7.61 10.17 -1.23
CA ASN A 90 -8.63 9.71 -0.28
C ASN A 90 -8.07 9.53 1.13
N LEU A 91 -6.88 8.91 1.26
CA LEU A 91 -6.19 8.78 2.54
C LEU A 91 -6.01 10.15 3.21
N LYS A 92 -5.50 11.14 2.47
CA LYS A 92 -5.32 12.50 2.99
C LYS A 92 -6.65 13.13 3.39
N CYS A 93 -7.69 13.04 2.56
CA CYS A 93 -9.00 13.61 2.90
C CYS A 93 -9.64 12.99 4.15
N ILE A 94 -9.44 11.69 4.39
CA ILE A 94 -10.02 11.00 5.54
C ILE A 94 -9.21 11.26 6.82
N TYR A 95 -7.87 11.19 6.72
CA TYR A 95 -6.95 11.20 7.87
C TYR A 95 -6.09 12.47 7.97
N GLU A 96 -6.49 13.58 7.35
CA GLU A 96 -5.79 14.87 7.40
C GLU A 96 -5.31 15.28 8.81
N PRO A 97 -6.09 15.07 9.89
CA PRO A 97 -5.63 15.41 11.24
C PRO A 97 -4.47 14.55 11.77
N LEU A 98 -4.19 13.40 11.14
CA LEU A 98 -3.15 12.45 11.58
C LEU A 98 -1.86 12.64 10.77
N THR A 99 -1.23 13.80 10.90
CA THR A 99 -0.07 14.21 10.10
C THR A 99 1.06 13.16 10.08
N HIS A 100 1.51 12.67 11.24
CA HIS A 100 2.56 11.63 11.31
C HIS A 100 2.18 10.30 10.62
N PHE A 101 0.89 9.98 10.54
CA PHE A 101 0.43 8.80 9.81
C PHE A 101 0.49 9.06 8.30
N ILE A 102 0.02 10.23 7.86
CA ILE A 102 0.08 10.67 6.46
C ILE A 102 1.52 10.73 5.96
N ASP A 103 2.44 11.34 6.71
CA ASP A 103 3.86 11.47 6.33
C ASP A 103 4.50 10.10 6.08
N ARG A 104 4.18 9.11 6.93
CA ARG A 104 4.65 7.72 6.73
C ARG A 104 4.09 7.08 5.47
N GLN A 105 2.83 7.33 5.14
CA GLN A 105 2.24 6.79 3.92
C GLN A 105 2.70 7.55 2.67
N GLU A 106 3.02 8.83 2.78
CA GLU A 106 3.55 9.64 1.68
C GLU A 106 4.89 9.08 1.18
N ILE A 107 5.79 8.69 2.09
CA ILE A 107 7.05 8.02 1.72
C ILE A 107 6.75 6.74 0.92
N ARG A 108 5.79 5.93 1.37
CA ARG A 108 5.40 4.69 0.68
C ARG A 108 4.75 4.97 -0.68
N TYR A 109 3.89 5.98 -0.77
CA TYR A 109 3.28 6.44 -2.01
C TYR A 109 4.35 6.81 -3.04
N TRP A 110 5.36 7.60 -2.64
CA TRP A 110 6.43 8.03 -3.55
C TRP A 110 7.26 6.85 -4.06
N ILE A 111 7.55 5.84 -3.23
CA ILE A 111 8.23 4.62 -3.69
C ILE A 111 7.49 3.96 -4.86
N THR A 112 6.16 3.83 -4.75
CA THR A 112 5.35 3.25 -5.83
C THR A 112 5.26 4.19 -7.04
N CYS A 113 5.08 5.49 -6.80
CA CYS A 113 4.94 6.52 -7.83
C CYS A 113 6.19 6.59 -8.71
N GLU A 114 7.37 6.75 -8.12
CA GLU A 114 8.65 6.87 -8.83
C GLU A 114 8.96 5.64 -9.67
N PHE A 115 8.65 4.44 -9.16
CA PHE A 115 8.83 3.21 -9.93
C PHE A 115 8.01 3.23 -11.22
N TYR A 116 6.72 3.57 -11.14
CA TYR A 116 5.85 3.55 -12.31
C TYR A 116 6.07 4.75 -13.22
N LEU A 117 6.49 5.91 -12.71
CA LEU A 117 6.97 7.02 -13.54
C LEU A 117 8.19 6.58 -14.38
N GLY A 118 9.20 5.97 -13.75
CA GLY A 118 10.37 5.45 -14.46
C GLY A 118 10.01 4.38 -15.49
N LEU A 119 9.06 3.50 -15.19
CA LEU A 119 8.56 2.52 -16.16
C LEU A 119 7.84 3.20 -17.35
N SER A 120 7.08 4.27 -17.09
CA SER A 120 6.43 5.05 -18.14
C SER A 120 7.45 5.72 -19.07
N GLU A 121 8.51 6.30 -18.52
CA GLU A 121 9.60 6.91 -19.28
C GLU A 121 10.36 5.87 -20.11
N ALA A 122 10.69 4.72 -19.52
CA ALA A 122 11.35 3.61 -20.21
C ALA A 122 10.50 3.09 -21.39
N ASN A 123 9.18 2.98 -21.19
CA ASN A 123 8.25 2.60 -22.27
C ASN A 123 8.20 3.62 -23.40
N ALA A 124 8.38 4.91 -23.11
CA ALA A 124 8.38 5.99 -24.10
C ALA A 124 9.70 6.08 -24.88
N ALA A 125 10.83 5.73 -24.25
CA ALA A 125 12.18 5.86 -24.83
C ALA A 125 12.61 4.69 -25.72
N ALA A 126 11.90 3.55 -25.70
CA ALA A 126 12.31 2.35 -26.43
C ALA A 126 11.95 2.41 -27.93
N GLU A 127 12.97 2.43 -28.81
CA GLU A 127 12.83 2.30 -30.28
C GLU A 127 12.45 0.87 -30.72
N GLU A 128 13.01 -0.15 -30.07
CA GLU A 128 12.60 -1.56 -30.18
C GLU A 128 12.24 -2.11 -28.80
N ARG A 129 11.12 -2.85 -28.73
CA ARG A 129 10.50 -3.25 -27.47
C ARG A 129 11.24 -4.44 -26.85
N PRO A 130 11.85 -4.30 -25.67
CA PRO A 130 12.38 -5.44 -24.94
C PRO A 130 11.23 -6.39 -24.56
N ASP A 131 11.54 -7.66 -24.36
CA ASP A 131 10.60 -8.57 -23.68
C ASP A 131 10.25 -7.95 -22.32
N TRP A 132 9.04 -7.39 -22.20
CA TRP A 132 8.59 -6.62 -21.05
C TRP A 132 8.71 -7.41 -19.75
N LYS A 133 8.73 -8.76 -19.82
CA LYS A 133 8.99 -9.61 -18.66
C LYS A 133 10.42 -9.44 -18.15
N ARG A 134 11.41 -9.36 -19.04
CA ARG A 134 12.82 -9.13 -18.67
C ARG A 134 13.02 -7.72 -18.12
N GLU A 135 12.37 -6.72 -18.70
CA GLU A 135 12.49 -5.34 -18.20
C GLU A 135 11.82 -5.19 -16.84
N LEU A 136 10.62 -5.75 -16.65
CA LEU A 136 9.93 -5.75 -15.37
C LEU A 136 10.78 -6.46 -14.29
N ILE A 137 11.34 -7.64 -14.61
CA ILE A 137 12.27 -8.37 -13.73
C ILE A 137 13.51 -7.54 -13.40
N ARG A 138 14.11 -6.88 -14.39
CA ARG A 138 15.28 -6.01 -14.20
C ARG A 138 14.95 -4.81 -13.30
N VAL A 139 13.84 -4.11 -13.54
CA VAL A 139 13.43 -2.95 -12.74
C VAL A 139 13.06 -3.40 -11.31
N PHE A 140 12.46 -4.57 -11.13
CA PHE A 140 12.24 -5.15 -9.82
C PHE A 140 13.54 -5.49 -9.10
N GLN A 141 14.52 -6.06 -9.79
CA GLN A 141 15.85 -6.37 -9.23
C GLN A 141 16.63 -5.10 -8.90
N ASP A 142 16.66 -4.11 -9.79
CA ASP A 142 17.23 -2.78 -9.52
C ASP A 142 16.55 -2.12 -8.30
N GLY A 143 15.23 -2.25 -8.16
CA GLY A 143 14.48 -1.75 -7.02
C GLY A 143 14.84 -2.45 -5.70
N ILE A 144 15.04 -3.76 -5.73
CA ILE A 144 15.51 -4.57 -4.60
C ILE A 144 16.96 -4.18 -4.24
N ASP A 145 17.84 -4.07 -5.24
CA ASP A 145 19.25 -3.73 -5.05
C ASP A 145 19.41 -2.30 -4.53
N ARG A 146 18.58 -1.35 -4.99
CA ARG A 146 18.50 0.00 -4.43
C ARG A 146 18.02 -0.02 -2.99
N LYS A 147 17.03 -0.85 -2.64
CA LYS A 147 16.58 -1.04 -1.24
C LYS A 147 17.70 -1.61 -0.38
N GLU A 148 18.40 -2.65 -0.84
CA GLU A 148 19.54 -3.21 -0.12
C GLU A 148 20.63 -2.16 0.07
N ASN A 149 20.92 -1.36 -0.95
CA ASN A 149 21.91 -0.29 -0.85
C ASN A 149 21.45 0.87 0.05
N LEU A 150 20.16 1.23 0.06
CA LEU A 150 19.60 2.26 0.94
C LEU A 150 19.58 1.80 2.40
N LEU A 151 19.24 0.53 2.66
CA LEU A 151 19.32 -0.09 3.98
C LEU A 151 20.78 -0.24 4.45
N LYS A 152 21.70 -0.56 3.54
CA LYS A 152 23.15 -0.63 3.83
C LYS A 152 23.79 0.75 4.04
N ARG A 153 23.16 1.85 3.61
CA ARG A 153 23.76 3.20 3.61
C ARG A 153 23.25 4.17 4.69
N GLU A 154 22.26 3.79 5.52
CA GLU A 154 21.71 4.64 6.61
C GLU A 154 21.83 6.15 6.34
N ARG A 155 21.07 6.66 5.37
CA ARG A 155 20.77 8.10 5.21
C ARG A 155 19.75 8.23 4.10
N LEU A 156 18.47 8.22 4.50
CA LEU A 156 17.32 8.92 3.90
C LEU A 156 16.01 8.25 4.39
N LEU A 157 15.86 8.15 5.71
CA LEU A 157 14.60 8.60 6.28
C LEU A 157 14.89 10.06 6.67
N PRO A 158 14.01 11.04 6.38
CA PRO A 158 14.12 12.32 7.07
C PRO A 158 14.19 12.00 8.56
N LYS A 159 14.99 12.74 9.34
CA LYS A 159 15.03 12.58 10.80
C LYS A 159 13.59 12.61 11.32
N LEU A 160 12.99 11.44 11.45
CA LEU A 160 11.71 11.25 12.09
C LEU A 160 12.01 11.59 13.54
N GLU A 161 11.31 12.55 14.11
CA GLU A 161 11.48 13.01 15.51
C GLU A 161 11.37 11.89 16.55
N HIS A 162 11.06 10.67 16.10
CA HIS A 162 10.88 9.45 16.87
C HIS A 162 11.89 8.33 16.51
N GLU A 163 13.10 8.69 16.08
CA GLU A 163 14.22 7.76 15.81
C GLU A 163 14.43 6.75 16.96
N ARG A 164 14.18 7.17 18.21
CA ARG A 164 14.21 6.30 19.40
C ARG A 164 13.11 5.26 19.47
N GLU A 165 11.89 5.59 19.06
CA GLU A 165 10.73 4.67 19.12
C GLU A 165 10.80 3.63 18.01
N ILE A 166 11.31 4.04 16.83
CA ILE A 166 11.57 3.14 15.71
C ILE A 166 12.73 2.19 16.04
N GLN A 167 13.81 2.69 16.66
CA GLN A 167 14.89 1.84 17.16
C GLN A 167 14.40 0.86 18.23
N GLN A 168 13.54 1.28 19.17
CA GLN A 168 12.93 0.39 20.16
C GLN A 168 12.05 -0.68 19.52
N PHE A 169 11.28 -0.34 18.49
CA PHE A 169 10.45 -1.29 17.76
C PHE A 169 11.29 -2.35 17.03
N PHE A 170 12.41 -1.97 16.41
CA PHE A 170 13.32 -2.93 15.77
C PHE A 170 14.08 -3.79 16.78
N MET A 171 14.50 -3.24 17.94
CA MET A 171 15.11 -4.04 19.01
C MET A 171 14.16 -5.10 19.58
N LEU A 172 12.87 -4.77 19.76
CA LEU A 172 11.86 -5.73 20.24
C LEU A 172 11.62 -6.88 19.25
N ILE A 173 11.66 -6.59 17.94
CA ILE A 173 11.55 -7.60 16.89
C ILE A 173 12.79 -8.50 16.86
N ASP A 174 13.98 -7.94 17.03
CA ASP A 174 15.22 -8.72 17.06
C ASP A 174 15.32 -9.58 18.33
N GLU A 175 14.82 -9.12 19.47
CA GLU A 175 14.70 -9.90 20.71
C GLU A 175 13.68 -11.05 20.58
N GLU A 176 12.51 -10.82 19.97
CA GLU A 176 11.53 -11.88 19.67
C GLU A 176 12.09 -12.94 18.71
N ASN A 177 12.87 -12.53 17.71
CA ASN A 177 13.50 -13.43 16.76
C ASN A 177 14.70 -14.18 17.36
N ALA A 178 15.42 -13.59 18.31
CA ALA A 178 16.50 -14.27 19.05
C ALA A 178 15.94 -15.32 20.02
N ILE A 179 14.79 -15.07 20.63
CA ILE A 179 14.11 -16.03 21.51
C ILE A 179 13.55 -17.21 20.71
N ASN A 180 13.02 -16.98 19.51
CA ASN A 180 12.47 -18.04 18.65
C ASN A 180 13.53 -18.89 17.91
N ASN A 181 14.80 -18.47 17.90
CA ASN A 181 15.91 -19.24 17.33
C ASN A 181 16.66 -20.12 18.36
N HIS A 182 16.19 -20.16 19.61
CA HIS A 182 16.73 -21.01 20.68
C HIS A 182 15.72 -22.01 21.26
N VAL A 183 14.66 -22.33 20.51
CA VAL A 183 13.77 -23.48 20.77
C VAL A 183 14.07 -24.61 19.80
#